data_AF-A0A2N5WXG0-F1
#
_entry.id   AF-A0A2N5WXG0-F1
#
_cell.length_a   1.000
_cell.length_b   1.000
_cell.length_c   1.000
_cell.angle_alpha   90.00
_cell.angle_beta   90.00
_cell.angle_gamma   90.00
#
_symmetry.space_group_name_H-M   'P 1'
#
loop_
_entity.id
_entity.type
_entity.pdbx_description
1 polymer ?
#
loop_
_entity_poly.entity_id
_entity_poly.type
_entity_poly.pdbx_seq_one_letter_code
_entity_poly.pdbx_strand_id
1 'polypeptide(L)'
;MVMAELTGANTRVVEYFAFIHDLGRQNDNHDPEHGYRAALIAEKIAGDLIDVSQSELDLLMEACRGHSDGHLEADVTVMTCWDADRLDLGRVGIRPDPYRLCTEVARGQELLEAAYERSLQW
;
A
#
# COMPACT_ATOMS: atom_id res chain seq x y z
N MET A 1 -4.54 8.01 -5.21
CA MET A 1 -4.97 8.31 -6.59
C MET A 1 -3.81 8.74 -7.49
N VAL A 2 -3.06 9.82 -7.17
CA VAL A 2 -1.93 10.32 -7.99
C VAL A 2 -0.92 9.23 -8.39
N MET A 3 -0.53 8.36 -7.46
CA MET A 3 0.43 7.29 -7.75
C MET A 3 -0.06 6.30 -8.82
N ALA A 4 -1.34 5.89 -8.77
CA ALA A 4 -1.86 4.88 -9.68
C ALA A 4 -1.91 5.37 -11.13
N GLU A 5 -2.28 6.64 -11.32
CA GLU A 5 -2.29 7.28 -12.64
C GLU A 5 -0.89 7.38 -13.24
N LEU A 6 0.12 7.72 -12.41
CA LEU A 6 1.50 7.89 -12.87
C LEU A 6 2.22 6.57 -13.16
N THR A 7 1.86 5.48 -12.46
CA THR A 7 2.50 4.17 -12.64
C THR A 7 1.74 3.26 -13.61
N GLY A 8 0.49 3.58 -13.94
CA GLY A 8 -0.40 2.69 -14.68
C GLY A 8 -0.95 1.53 -13.84
N ALA A 9 -0.85 1.63 -12.51
CA ALA A 9 -1.43 0.64 -11.59
C ALA A 9 -2.96 0.62 -11.65
N ASN A 10 -3.54 -0.54 -11.30
CA ASN A 10 -4.99 -0.63 -11.16
C ASN A 10 -5.46 0.23 -9.97
N THR A 11 -6.13 1.35 -10.29
CA THR A 11 -6.62 2.32 -9.31
C THR A 11 -7.54 1.70 -8.27
N ARG A 12 -8.41 0.76 -8.68
CA ARG A 12 -9.37 0.11 -7.77
C ARG A 12 -8.66 -0.71 -6.69
N VAL A 13 -7.63 -1.47 -7.08
CA VAL A 13 -6.83 -2.24 -6.12
C VAL A 13 -6.11 -1.31 -5.15
N VAL A 14 -5.50 -0.22 -5.65
CA VAL A 14 -4.81 0.77 -4.81
C VAL A 14 -5.76 1.44 -3.82
N GLU A 15 -6.99 1.76 -4.25
CA GLU A 15 -8.02 2.34 -3.38
C GLU A 15 -8.44 1.37 -2.27
N TYR A 16 -8.78 0.12 -2.61
CA TYR A 16 -9.15 -0.87 -1.60
C TYR A 16 -7.99 -1.19 -0.65
N PHE A 17 -6.77 -1.28 -1.16
CA PHE A 17 -5.58 -1.46 -0.34
C PHE A 17 -5.44 -0.36 0.73
N ALA A 18 -5.68 0.90 0.37
CA ALA A 18 -5.56 2.04 1.29
C ALA A 18 -6.46 1.89 2.54
N PHE A 19 -7.62 1.25 2.41
CA PHE A 19 -8.52 1.00 3.54
C PHE A 19 -8.24 -0.33 4.27
N ILE A 20 -7.67 -1.31 3.58
CA ILE A 20 -7.65 -2.71 4.05
C ILE A 20 -6.32 -3.12 4.68
N HIS A 21 -5.18 -2.62 4.19
CA HIS A 21 -3.85 -3.16 4.52
C HIS A 21 -3.57 -3.27 6.03
N ASP A 22 -4.09 -2.33 6.82
CA ASP A 22 -3.91 -2.29 8.27
C ASP A 22 -5.09 -2.84 9.09
N LEU A 23 -6.19 -3.28 8.46
CA LEU A 23 -7.36 -3.83 9.18
C LEU A 23 -7.04 -5.10 9.99
N GLY A 24 -5.95 -5.78 9.64
CA GLY A 24 -5.45 -6.94 10.38
C GLY A 24 -4.65 -6.59 11.64
N ARG A 25 -4.31 -5.33 11.88
CA ARG A 25 -3.46 -4.89 13.01
C ARG A 25 -4.15 -5.17 14.34
N GLN A 26 -3.46 -5.89 15.23
CA GLN A 26 -3.96 -6.21 16.57
C GLN A 26 -3.35 -5.32 17.66
N ASN A 27 -2.18 -4.73 17.38
CA ASN A 27 -1.48 -3.82 18.28
C ASN A 27 -0.47 -2.95 17.51
N ASP A 28 0.05 -1.93 18.19
CA ASP A 28 1.03 -0.98 17.62
C ASP A 28 2.49 -1.39 17.86
N ASN A 29 2.73 -2.57 18.45
CA ASN A 29 4.08 -3.10 18.68
C ASN A 29 4.51 -3.99 17.48
N HIS A 30 5.16 -5.11 17.77
CA HIS A 30 5.56 -6.06 16.74
C HIS A 30 4.37 -6.95 16.35
N ASP A 31 3.82 -6.71 15.17
CA ASP A 31 2.71 -7.46 14.61
C ASP A 31 2.98 -7.87 13.15
N PRO A 32 3.94 -8.75 12.87
CA PRO A 32 4.36 -9.08 11.50
C PRO A 32 3.24 -9.74 10.66
N GLU A 33 2.25 -10.34 11.32
CA GLU A 33 1.18 -11.10 10.66
C GLU A 33 -0.04 -10.22 10.28
N HIS A 34 -0.02 -8.91 10.53
CA HIS A 34 -1.15 -8.02 10.23
C HIS A 34 -1.51 -7.99 8.75
N GLY A 35 -0.50 -7.93 7.86
CA GLY A 35 -0.71 -7.96 6.43
C GLY A 35 -1.37 -9.25 5.94
N TYR A 36 -0.95 -10.40 6.47
CA TYR A 36 -1.59 -11.69 6.19
C TYR A 36 -3.07 -11.70 6.61
N ARG A 37 -3.39 -11.19 7.81
CA ARG A 37 -4.78 -11.10 8.27
C ARG A 37 -5.59 -10.11 7.45
N ALA A 38 -5.02 -8.98 7.03
CA ALA A 38 -5.65 -8.04 6.13
C ALA A 38 -6.02 -8.67 4.78
N ALA A 39 -5.14 -9.52 4.22
CA ALA A 39 -5.44 -10.27 3.01
C ALA A 39 -6.60 -11.26 3.18
N LEU A 40 -6.68 -11.97 4.33
CA LEU A 40 -7.82 -12.84 4.63
C LEU A 40 -9.13 -12.06 4.79
N ILE A 41 -9.05 -10.84 5.34
CA ILE A 41 -10.21 -9.93 5.41
C ILE A 41 -10.65 -9.54 4.00
N ALA A 42 -9.72 -9.17 3.12
CA ALA A 42 -10.01 -8.81 1.72
C ALA A 42 -10.73 -9.96 0.99
N GLU A 43 -10.23 -11.19 1.11
CA GLU A 43 -10.86 -12.40 0.53
C GLU A 43 -12.28 -12.60 1.06
N LYS A 44 -12.48 -12.46 2.37
CA LYS A 44 -13.78 -12.67 3.01
C LYS A 44 -14.85 -11.67 2.56
N ILE A 45 -14.45 -10.43 2.26
CA ILE A 45 -15.38 -9.34 1.91
C ILE A 45 -15.53 -9.14 0.40
N ALA A 46 -14.73 -9.84 -0.42
CA ALA A 46 -14.79 -9.77 -1.87
C ALA A 46 -16.12 -10.28 -2.41
N GLY A 47 -16.74 -9.50 -3.31
CA GLY A 47 -18.05 -9.80 -3.88
C GLY A 47 -19.25 -9.46 -2.96
N ASP A 48 -19.00 -9.00 -1.74
CA ASP A 48 -20.04 -8.53 -0.80
C ASP A 48 -19.87 -7.03 -0.53
N LEU A 49 -18.75 -6.64 0.09
CA LEU A 49 -18.47 -5.24 0.45
C LEU A 49 -17.57 -4.52 -0.55
N ILE A 50 -16.76 -5.28 -1.32
CA ILE A 50 -15.88 -4.75 -2.35
C ILE A 50 -16.11 -5.47 -3.67
N ASP A 51 -16.14 -4.72 -4.77
CA ASP A 51 -16.37 -5.24 -6.12
C ASP A 51 -15.02 -5.42 -6.83
N VAL A 52 -14.49 -6.63 -6.79
CA VAL A 52 -13.19 -6.99 -7.39
C VAL A 52 -13.34 -8.27 -8.22
N SER A 53 -12.68 -8.29 -9.37
CA SER A 53 -12.42 -9.53 -10.11
C SER A 53 -11.44 -10.42 -9.35
N GLN A 54 -11.36 -11.71 -9.72
CA GLN A 54 -10.38 -12.63 -9.10
C GLN A 54 -8.94 -12.10 -9.23
N SER A 55 -8.56 -11.58 -10.40
CA SER A 55 -7.21 -11.02 -10.62
C SER A 55 -6.94 -9.78 -9.77
N GLU A 56 -7.95 -8.93 -9.54
CA GLU A 56 -7.81 -7.77 -8.66
C GLU A 56 -7.71 -8.19 -7.18
N LEU A 57 -8.46 -9.22 -6.79
CA LEU A 57 -8.37 -9.80 -5.46
C LEU A 57 -6.99 -10.40 -5.20
N ASP A 58 -6.43 -11.13 -6.17
CA ASP A 58 -5.09 -11.72 -6.04
C ASP A 58 -4.03 -10.62 -5.81
N LEU A 59 -4.08 -9.53 -6.60
CA LEU A 59 -3.20 -8.36 -6.42
C LEU A 59 -3.40 -7.66 -5.08
N LEU A 60 -4.65 -7.48 -4.64
CA LEU A 60 -4.98 -6.85 -3.36
C LEU A 60 -4.45 -7.68 -2.19
N MET A 61 -4.63 -9.01 -2.23
CA MET A 61 -4.14 -9.92 -1.21
C MET A 61 -2.60 -9.97 -1.17
N GLU A 62 -1.93 -9.95 -2.33
CA GLU A 62 -0.47 -9.87 -2.40
C GLU A 62 0.05 -8.55 -1.82
N ALA A 63 -0.57 -7.43 -2.19
CA ALA A 63 -0.23 -6.11 -1.67
C ALA A 63 -0.37 -6.06 -0.14
N CYS A 64 -1.50 -6.52 0.39
CA CYS A 64 -1.75 -6.61 1.83
C CYS A 64 -0.76 -7.54 2.54
N ARG A 65 -0.33 -8.66 1.96
CA ARG A 65 0.64 -9.55 2.64
C ARG A 65 2.01 -8.91 2.78
N GLY A 66 2.50 -8.27 1.71
CA GLY A 66 3.90 -7.83 1.64
C GLY A 66 4.19 -6.39 2.07
N HIS A 67 3.19 -5.58 2.45
CA HIS A 67 3.40 -4.13 2.61
C HIS A 67 4.43 -3.77 3.69
N SER A 68 4.52 -4.57 4.76
CA SER A 68 5.49 -4.40 5.85
C SER A 68 6.84 -5.10 5.67
N ASP A 69 6.98 -5.94 4.64
CA ASP A 69 8.12 -6.88 4.52
C ASP A 69 9.35 -6.25 3.84
N GLY A 70 9.20 -5.05 3.27
CA GLY A 70 10.28 -4.33 2.62
C GLY A 70 10.61 -4.80 1.20
N HIS A 71 9.73 -5.56 0.55
CA HIS A 71 9.84 -5.93 -0.85
C HIS A 71 9.84 -4.70 -1.78
N LEU A 72 10.55 -4.80 -2.90
CA LEU A 72 10.73 -3.73 -3.89
C LEU A 72 10.31 -4.13 -5.31
N GLU A 73 9.99 -5.41 -5.54
CA GLU A 73 9.65 -5.95 -6.85
C GLU A 73 8.38 -6.80 -6.73
N ALA A 74 7.40 -6.52 -7.59
CA ALA A 74 6.14 -7.24 -7.75
C ALA A 74 5.42 -6.73 -9.02
N ASP A 75 4.14 -7.06 -9.19
CA ASP A 75 3.28 -6.35 -10.14
C ASP A 75 3.29 -4.83 -9.87
N VAL A 76 3.16 -4.01 -10.91
CA VAL A 76 3.17 -2.54 -10.79
C VAL A 76 2.10 -2.02 -9.84
N THR A 77 0.95 -2.69 -9.76
CA THR A 77 -0.14 -2.37 -8.84
C THR A 77 0.27 -2.61 -7.39
N VAL A 78 0.87 -3.78 -7.11
CA VAL A 78 1.34 -4.16 -5.78
C VAL A 78 2.46 -3.21 -5.31
N MET A 79 3.44 -2.95 -6.18
CA MET A 79 4.51 -1.98 -5.91
C MET A 79 3.95 -0.57 -5.61
N THR A 80 2.93 -0.15 -6.35
CA THR A 80 2.28 1.15 -6.14
C THR A 80 1.55 1.22 -4.79
N CYS A 81 0.91 0.13 -4.35
CA CYS A 81 0.32 0.03 -3.02
C CYS A 81 1.38 0.20 -1.93
N TRP A 82 2.50 -0.52 -2.03
CA TRP A 82 3.59 -0.43 -1.06
C TRP A 82 4.24 0.95 -1.03
N ASP A 83 4.44 1.59 -2.19
CA ASP A 83 4.94 2.95 -2.27
C ASP A 83 3.98 3.94 -1.61
N ALA A 84 2.68 3.80 -1.83
CA ALA A 84 1.67 4.66 -1.23
C ALA A 84 1.68 4.58 0.32
N ASP A 85 1.77 3.37 0.89
CA ASP A 85 1.89 3.17 2.34
C ASP A 85 3.21 3.77 2.90
N ARG A 86 4.33 3.48 2.23
CA ARG A 86 5.66 3.98 2.64
C ARG A 86 5.78 5.49 2.55
N LEU A 87 5.17 6.12 1.54
CA LEU A 87 5.17 7.58 1.37
C LEU A 87 4.34 8.29 2.45
N ASP A 88 3.42 7.60 3.11
CA ASP A 88 2.58 8.15 4.17
C ASP A 88 3.17 7.96 5.58
N LEU A 89 4.38 7.41 5.68
CA LEU A 89 5.07 7.15 6.96
C LEU A 89 5.39 8.40 7.79
N GLY A 90 5.35 9.60 7.21
CA GLY A 90 5.54 10.84 7.98
C GLY A 90 4.47 11.03 9.06
N ARG A 91 3.27 10.46 8.90
CA ARG A 91 2.20 10.48 9.93
C ARG A 91 2.61 9.85 11.26
N VAL A 92 3.57 8.92 11.21
CA VAL A 92 4.17 8.25 12.38
C VAL A 92 5.59 8.73 12.67
N GLY A 93 5.99 9.87 12.10
CA GLY A 93 7.29 10.50 12.34
C GLY A 93 8.47 9.86 11.58
N ILE A 94 8.19 9.06 10.54
CA ILE A 94 9.23 8.38 9.75
C ILE A 94 9.34 9.04 8.38
N ARG A 95 10.55 9.50 8.03
CA ARG A 95 10.82 10.00 6.68
C ARG A 95 11.01 8.82 5.71
N PRO A 96 10.29 8.77 4.58
CA PRO A 96 10.48 7.73 3.58
C PRO A 96 11.92 7.72 3.03
N ASP A 97 12.50 6.54 2.89
CA ASP A 97 13.81 6.33 2.26
C ASP A 97 13.59 6.00 0.78
N PRO A 98 14.10 6.81 -0.18
CA PRO A 98 13.98 6.54 -1.61
C PRO A 98 14.45 5.14 -2.02
N TYR A 99 15.46 4.58 -1.36
CA TYR A 99 15.98 3.23 -1.66
C TYR A 99 15.03 2.11 -1.23
N ARG A 100 13.99 2.44 -0.46
CA ARG A 100 12.94 1.52 -0.02
C ARG A 100 11.63 1.71 -0.79
N LEU A 101 11.63 2.55 -1.83
CA LEU A 101 10.51 2.73 -2.73
C LEU A 101 10.71 1.87 -4.00
N CYS A 102 9.62 1.33 -4.53
CA CYS A 102 9.57 0.39 -5.62
C CYS A 102 9.69 1.11 -6.97
N THR A 103 8.85 2.12 -7.22
CA THR A 103 8.72 2.78 -8.51
C THR A 103 9.62 4.00 -8.66
N GLU A 104 10.11 4.24 -9.87
CA GLU A 104 10.87 5.47 -10.20
C GLU A 104 10.07 6.75 -9.91
N VAL A 105 8.75 6.69 -10.11
CA VAL A 105 7.83 7.78 -9.77
C VAL A 105 7.86 8.09 -8.27
N ALA A 106 7.76 7.08 -7.41
CA ALA A 106 7.82 7.25 -5.96
C ALA A 106 9.18 7.79 -5.49
N ARG A 107 10.27 7.36 -6.15
CA ARG A 107 11.64 7.83 -5.88
C ARG A 107 11.89 9.27 -6.30
N GLY A 108 11.03 9.83 -7.15
CA GLY A 108 11.14 11.20 -7.63
C GLY A 108 11.11 12.21 -6.48
N GLN A 109 12.14 13.04 -6.38
CA GLN A 109 12.32 13.96 -5.25
C GLN A 109 11.11 14.87 -5.02
N GLU A 110 10.57 15.47 -6.08
CA GLU A 110 9.41 16.37 -5.98
C GLU A 110 8.18 15.67 -5.38
N LEU A 111 7.85 14.47 -5.87
CA LEU A 111 6.71 13.70 -5.38
C LEU A 111 6.93 13.23 -3.94
N LEU A 112 8.14 12.74 -3.62
CA LEU A 112 8.48 12.27 -2.29
C LEU A 112 8.35 13.39 -1.27
N GLU A 113 8.94 14.57 -1.52
CA GLU A 113 8.81 15.71 -0.60
C GLU A 113 7.35 16.13 -0.44
N ALA A 114 6.59 16.25 -1.54
CA ALA A 114 5.18 16.63 -1.47
C ALA A 114 4.32 15.61 -0.71
N ALA A 115 4.61 14.31 -0.87
CA ALA A 115 3.92 13.26 -0.13
C ALA A 115 4.30 13.26 1.35
N TYR A 116 5.58 13.45 1.65
CA TYR A 116 6.07 13.54 3.02
C TYR A 116 5.45 14.74 3.76
N GLU A 117 5.48 15.94 3.16
CA GLU A 117 4.86 17.14 3.74
C GLU A 117 3.36 16.97 4.00
N ARG A 118 2.65 16.28 3.10
CA ARG A 118 1.23 15.95 3.29
C ARG A 118 1.03 14.97 4.45
N SER A 119 1.88 13.95 4.56
CA SER A 119 1.77 12.93 5.62
C SER A 119 2.01 13.49 7.03
N LEU A 120 2.62 14.67 7.17
CA LEU A 120 2.82 15.34 8.46
C LEU A 120 1.59 16.10 8.99
N GLN A 121 0.52 16.23 8.18
CA GLN A 121 -0.65 17.08 8.49
C GLN A 121 -1.84 16.31 9.10
N TRP A 122 -1.63 15.07 9.53
CA TRP A 122 -2.65 14.21 10.13
C TRP A 122 -2.76 14.37 11.65
#